data_AF-A0A3B8QAN9-F1
#
_entry.id   AF-A0A3B8QAN9-F1
#
_cell.length_a   1.000
_cell.length_b   1.000
_cell.length_c   1.000
_cell.angle_alpha   90.00
_cell.angle_beta   90.00
_cell.angle_gamma   90.00
#
_symmetry.space_group_name_H-M   'P 1'
#
loop_
_entity.id
_entity.type
_entity.pdbx_description
1 polymer ?
#
loop_
_entity_poly.entity_id
_entity_poly.type
_entity_poly.pdbx_seq_one_letter_code
_entity_poly.pdbx_strand_id
1 'polypeptide(L)'
;LGATPDPKALRVQGDMILAHLRLVRKGAAEVTVPDFEGTSERIVLDPALSPQSNAERFYDRAGRAERARARLPELIREAESRFAELSELLDRVQAGEASVDEIRQVLPESGASGRGTVGATGPALPYRPYWTSGGLEVRVGRGSKANDQLTFKHCAPNDIWLHARHSAGAHVVLRWTSAATPPARDLEEAANLAALHSKARTSGSVPVDWTRRKYVRKPRKAPAGSVQLDRARTLFVAPDPSLLDRLMDRKAES
;
A
#
# COMPACT_ATOMS: atom_id res chain seq x y z
N LEU A 1 18.18 -4.41 4.38
CA LEU A 1 17.37 -4.49 3.15
C LEU A 1 17.64 -5.85 2.52
N GLY A 2 16.64 -6.72 2.42
CA GLY A 2 16.85 -8.07 1.87
C GLY A 2 17.38 -7.96 0.44
N ALA A 3 18.51 -8.59 0.16
CA ALA A 3 19.14 -8.57 -1.16
C ALA A 3 18.11 -9.00 -2.22
N THR A 4 17.89 -8.16 -3.22
CA THR A 4 17.07 -8.54 -4.38
C THR A 4 17.70 -9.80 -4.97
N PRO A 5 16.96 -10.93 -5.04
CA PRO A 5 17.52 -12.18 -5.51
C PRO A 5 18.08 -12.00 -6.93
N ASP A 6 19.23 -12.60 -7.19
CA ASP A 6 19.93 -12.43 -8.45
C ASP A 6 19.10 -13.01 -9.61
N PRO A 7 18.74 -12.21 -10.63
CA PRO A 7 17.92 -12.70 -11.73
C PRO A 7 18.56 -13.86 -12.47
N LYS A 8 19.89 -13.86 -12.63
CA LYS A 8 20.61 -14.95 -13.29
C LYS A 8 20.44 -16.26 -12.52
N ALA A 9 20.70 -16.26 -11.22
CA ALA A 9 20.46 -17.42 -10.36
C ALA A 9 19.00 -17.94 -10.45
N LEU A 10 18.01 -17.03 -10.48
CA LEU A 10 16.61 -17.42 -10.64
C LEU A 10 16.31 -18.08 -11.99
N ARG A 11 16.93 -17.63 -13.09
CA ARG A 11 16.77 -18.27 -14.40
C ARG A 11 17.40 -19.65 -14.41
N VAL A 12 18.61 -19.78 -13.88
CA VAL A 12 19.32 -21.07 -13.76
C VAL A 12 18.48 -22.08 -12.98
N GLN A 13 17.82 -21.67 -11.89
CA GLN A 13 16.89 -22.54 -11.16
C GLN A 13 15.67 -22.96 -11.99
N GLY A 14 15.13 -22.05 -12.82
CA GLY A 14 14.09 -22.39 -13.80
C GLY A 14 14.55 -23.41 -14.84
N ASP A 15 15.75 -23.19 -15.41
CA ASP A 15 16.39 -24.08 -16.38
C ASP A 15 16.62 -25.48 -15.79
N MET A 16 17.10 -25.55 -14.54
CA MET A 16 17.33 -26.82 -13.83
C MET A 16 16.05 -27.62 -13.59
N ILE A 17 14.94 -26.96 -13.26
CA ILE A 17 13.63 -27.61 -13.13
C ILE A 17 13.18 -28.18 -14.49
N LEU A 18 13.35 -27.41 -15.58
CA LEU A 18 12.97 -27.85 -16.93
C LEU A 18 13.84 -29.01 -17.44
N ALA A 19 15.14 -28.99 -17.16
CA ALA A 19 16.05 -30.07 -17.51
C ALA A 19 15.72 -31.38 -16.78
N HIS A 20 15.20 -31.27 -15.54
CA HIS A 20 14.94 -32.40 -14.65
C HIS A 20 13.46 -32.64 -14.35
N LEU A 21 12.55 -32.31 -15.29
CA LEU A 21 11.10 -32.44 -15.08
C LEU A 21 10.66 -33.82 -14.58
N ARG A 22 11.36 -34.88 -14.96
CA ARG A 22 11.08 -36.27 -14.53
C ARG A 22 11.39 -36.53 -13.05
N LEU A 23 12.32 -35.77 -12.46
CA LEU A 23 12.68 -35.86 -11.04
C LEU A 23 11.71 -35.08 -10.15
N VAL A 24 11.01 -34.10 -10.72
CA VAL A 24 10.07 -33.24 -10.00
C VAL A 24 8.71 -33.91 -9.89
N ARG A 25 8.39 -34.48 -8.71
CA ARG A 25 7.06 -35.04 -8.45
C ARG A 25 6.03 -33.93 -8.28
N LYS A 26 4.84 -34.14 -8.85
CA LYS A 26 3.69 -33.26 -8.62
C LYS A 26 3.34 -33.26 -7.12
N GLY A 27 3.21 -32.07 -6.52
CA GLY A 27 2.96 -31.93 -5.08
C GLY A 27 4.22 -31.85 -4.20
N ALA A 28 5.43 -31.88 -4.79
CA ALA A 28 6.66 -31.72 -4.02
C ALA A 28 6.86 -30.26 -3.57
N ALA A 29 7.29 -30.06 -2.32
CA ALA A 29 7.65 -28.75 -1.77
C ALA A 29 9.09 -28.34 -2.06
N GLU A 30 9.93 -29.32 -2.40
CA GLU A 30 11.32 -29.11 -2.80
C GLU A 30 11.76 -30.23 -3.75
N VAL A 31 12.78 -29.93 -4.55
CA VAL A 31 13.47 -30.91 -5.38
C VAL A 31 14.98 -30.68 -5.28
N THR A 32 15.74 -31.76 -5.18
CA THR A 32 17.20 -31.71 -5.31
C THR A 32 17.54 -32.15 -6.73
N VAL A 33 18.18 -31.27 -7.49
CA VAL A 33 18.58 -31.50 -8.88
C VAL A 33 20.08 -31.24 -9.03
N PRO A 34 20.79 -32.00 -9.87
CA PRO A 34 22.17 -31.67 -10.18
C PRO A 34 22.20 -30.35 -10.97
N ASP A 35 23.09 -29.47 -10.57
CA ASP A 35 23.45 -28.26 -11.29
C ASP A 35 24.31 -28.60 -12.51
N PHE A 36 24.66 -27.57 -13.29
CA PHE A 36 25.46 -27.70 -14.50
C PHE A 36 26.95 -28.01 -14.22
N GLU A 37 27.39 -27.97 -12.96
CA GLU A 37 28.75 -28.25 -12.51
C GLU A 37 28.85 -29.64 -11.81
N GLY A 38 27.74 -30.35 -11.68
CA GLY A 38 27.64 -31.68 -11.06
C GLY A 38 27.38 -31.67 -9.55
N THR A 39 27.19 -30.51 -8.94
CA THR A 39 26.78 -30.37 -7.54
C THR A 39 25.26 -30.41 -7.42
N SER A 40 24.72 -30.97 -6.34
CA SER A 40 23.26 -31.01 -6.14
C SER A 40 22.74 -29.73 -5.51
N GLU A 41 21.84 -29.03 -6.19
CA GLU A 41 21.14 -27.85 -5.66
C GLU A 41 19.72 -28.21 -5.20
N ARG A 42 19.34 -27.71 -4.02
CA ARG A 42 17.98 -27.87 -3.48
C ARG A 42 17.12 -26.67 -3.84
N ILE A 43 16.11 -26.90 -4.67
CA ILE A 43 15.18 -25.89 -5.16
C ILE A 43 13.82 -26.03 -4.46
N VAL A 44 13.35 -24.94 -3.84
CA VAL A 44 12.03 -24.89 -3.20
C VAL A 44 10.95 -24.66 -4.26
N LEU A 45 9.93 -25.52 -4.25
CA LEU A 45 8.82 -25.53 -5.20
C LEU A 45 7.51 -25.14 -4.51
N ASP A 46 6.53 -24.79 -5.31
CA ASP A 46 5.14 -24.69 -4.89
C ASP A 46 4.43 -26.02 -5.17
N PRO A 47 3.99 -26.77 -4.12
CA PRO A 47 3.28 -28.04 -4.28
C PRO A 47 2.00 -27.93 -5.09
N ALA A 48 1.36 -26.76 -5.13
CA ALA A 48 0.11 -26.54 -5.84
C ALA A 48 0.31 -26.37 -7.36
N LEU A 49 1.55 -26.18 -7.81
CA LEU A 49 1.90 -25.94 -9.21
C LEU A 49 2.44 -27.20 -9.87
N SER A 50 2.26 -27.30 -11.20
CA SER A 50 2.97 -28.31 -11.99
C SER A 50 4.48 -28.03 -12.02
N PRO A 51 5.32 -29.01 -12.34
CA PRO A 51 6.75 -28.79 -12.54
C PRO A 51 7.06 -27.67 -13.54
N GLN A 52 6.33 -27.62 -14.67
CA GLN A 52 6.48 -26.58 -15.68
C GLN A 52 6.09 -25.20 -15.13
N SER A 53 4.95 -25.10 -14.42
CA SER A 53 4.51 -23.84 -13.81
C SER A 53 5.42 -23.37 -12.67
N ASN A 54 6.08 -24.31 -11.98
CA ASN A 54 7.15 -23.96 -11.03
C ASN A 54 8.34 -23.32 -11.74
N ALA A 55 8.79 -23.87 -12.87
CA ALA A 55 9.86 -23.26 -13.67
C ALA A 55 9.47 -21.87 -14.20
N GLU A 56 8.26 -21.72 -14.77
CA GLU A 56 7.72 -20.43 -15.22
C GLU A 56 7.72 -19.39 -14.09
N ARG A 57 7.35 -19.79 -12.87
CA ARG A 57 7.38 -18.92 -11.69
C ARG A 57 8.79 -18.40 -11.38
N PHE A 58 9.85 -19.18 -11.62
CA PHE A 58 11.23 -18.73 -11.46
C PHE A 58 11.62 -17.69 -12.52
N TYR A 59 11.26 -17.90 -13.79
CA TYR A 59 11.46 -16.89 -14.85
C TYR A 59 10.68 -15.60 -14.58
N ASP A 60 9.44 -15.70 -14.10
CA ASP A 60 8.63 -14.55 -13.70
C ASP A 60 9.29 -13.75 -12.57
N ARG A 61 9.88 -14.43 -11.60
CA ARG A 61 10.65 -13.80 -10.51
C ARG A 61 11.92 -13.14 -11.06
N ALA A 62 12.64 -13.79 -11.97
CA ALA A 62 13.81 -13.23 -12.62
C ALA A 62 13.46 -11.94 -13.39
N GLY A 63 12.41 -11.98 -14.21
CA GLY A 63 11.95 -10.80 -14.96
C GLY A 63 11.48 -9.65 -14.05
N ARG A 64 10.85 -9.95 -12.91
CA ARG A 64 10.54 -8.92 -11.89
C ARG A 64 11.82 -8.32 -11.28
N ALA A 65 12.81 -9.15 -10.97
CA ALA A 65 14.08 -8.71 -10.39
C ALA A 65 14.92 -7.90 -11.40
N GLU A 66 14.93 -8.26 -12.69
CA GLU A 66 15.54 -7.48 -13.78
C GLU A 66 14.89 -6.10 -13.91
N ARG A 67 13.56 -6.03 -14.00
CA ARG A 67 12.84 -4.75 -14.08
C ARG A 67 13.08 -3.88 -12.85
N ALA A 68 13.17 -4.48 -11.67
CA ALA A 68 13.51 -3.76 -10.44
C ALA A 68 14.95 -3.23 -10.51
N ARG A 69 15.93 -4.06 -10.87
CA ARG A 69 17.34 -3.66 -11.03
C ARG A 69 17.53 -2.57 -12.08
N ALA A 70 16.80 -2.61 -13.19
CA ALA A 70 16.88 -1.60 -14.23
C ALA A 70 16.45 -0.20 -13.76
N ARG A 71 15.53 -0.12 -12.79
CA ARG A 71 15.06 1.15 -12.21
C ARG A 71 15.91 1.65 -11.03
N LEU A 72 16.72 0.80 -10.42
CA LEU A 72 17.53 1.19 -9.26
C LEU A 72 18.48 2.35 -9.54
N PRO A 73 19.23 2.40 -10.67
CA PRO A 73 20.13 3.51 -10.94
C PRO A 73 19.42 4.87 -11.02
N GLU A 74 18.23 4.91 -11.63
CA GLU A 74 17.43 6.12 -11.72
C GLU A 74 16.92 6.56 -10.36
N LEU A 75 16.38 5.62 -9.56
CA LEU A 75 15.92 5.91 -8.19
C LEU A 75 17.05 6.38 -7.27
N ILE A 76 18.25 5.80 -7.41
CA ILE A 76 19.44 6.22 -6.67
C ILE A 76 19.81 7.64 -7.06
N ARG A 77 19.86 7.94 -8.36
CA ARG A 77 20.18 9.28 -8.87
C ARG A 77 19.18 10.33 -8.39
N GLU A 78 17.88 10.03 -8.43
CA GLU A 78 16.84 10.92 -7.92
C GLU A 78 17.00 11.17 -6.41
N ALA A 79 17.30 10.12 -5.64
CA ALA A 79 17.50 10.23 -4.20
C ALA A 79 18.76 11.05 -3.86
N GLU A 80 19.87 10.82 -4.56
CA GLU A 80 21.11 11.58 -4.40
C GLU A 80 20.93 13.06 -4.76
N SER A 81 20.25 13.35 -5.88
CA SER A 81 19.93 14.73 -6.30
C SER A 81 19.09 15.45 -5.25
N ARG A 82 18.07 14.77 -4.72
CA ARG A 82 17.21 15.32 -3.67
C ARG A 82 17.96 15.52 -2.35
N PHE A 83 18.88 14.61 -2.02
CA PHE A 83 19.73 14.75 -0.84
C PHE A 83 20.66 15.96 -0.96
N ALA A 84 21.24 16.19 -2.13
CA ALA A 84 22.07 17.37 -2.38
C ALA A 84 21.27 18.67 -2.22
N GLU A 85 20.10 18.77 -2.85
CA GLU A 85 19.20 19.93 -2.73
C GLU A 85 18.81 20.21 -1.27
N LEU A 86 18.43 19.18 -0.52
CA LEU A 86 18.07 19.33 0.89
C LEU A 86 19.27 19.71 1.77
N SER A 87 20.46 19.22 1.45
CA SER A 87 21.69 19.54 2.18
C SER A 87 22.09 21.00 1.97
N GLU A 88 22.03 21.49 0.72
CA GLU A 88 22.30 22.89 0.39
C GLU A 88 21.30 23.84 1.08
N LEU A 89 20.00 23.47 1.09
CA LEU A 89 19.00 24.24 1.82
C LEU A 89 19.30 24.25 3.33
N LEU A 90 19.70 23.13 3.91
CA LEU A 90 20.05 23.03 5.33
C LEU A 90 21.23 23.96 5.67
N ASP A 91 22.27 23.99 4.85
CA ASP A 91 23.43 24.87 5.05
C ASP A 91 23.01 26.35 5.02
N ARG A 92 22.18 26.74 4.05
CA ARG A 92 21.63 28.10 3.96
C ARG A 92 20.74 28.47 5.16
N VAL A 93 19.94 27.52 5.66
CA VAL A 93 19.13 27.71 6.88
C VAL A 93 20.03 27.94 8.08
N GLN A 94 21.10 27.16 8.22
CA GLN A 94 22.06 27.32 9.32
C GLN A 94 22.84 28.64 9.24
N ALA A 95 23.11 29.13 8.03
CA ALA A 95 23.72 30.44 7.78
C ALA A 95 22.74 31.62 7.97
N GLY A 96 21.43 31.36 8.12
CA GLY A 96 20.40 32.41 8.23
C GLY A 96 20.05 33.08 6.89
N GLU A 97 20.40 32.46 5.77
CA GLU A 97 20.25 32.99 4.40
C GLU A 97 19.05 32.39 3.64
N ALA A 98 18.35 31.43 4.26
CA ALA A 98 17.15 30.82 3.69
C ALA A 98 15.88 31.53 4.16
N SER A 99 15.00 31.84 3.22
CA SER A 99 13.67 32.37 3.52
C SER A 99 12.69 31.27 3.93
N VAL A 100 11.65 31.64 4.69
CA VAL A 100 10.59 30.71 5.12
C VAL A 100 9.85 30.11 3.93
N ASP A 101 9.71 30.83 2.82
CA ASP A 101 9.01 30.36 1.63
C ASP A 101 9.84 29.37 0.81
N GLU A 102 11.17 29.55 0.72
CA GLU A 102 12.07 28.54 0.13
C GLU A 102 12.03 27.23 0.91
N ILE A 103 12.04 27.32 2.24
CA ILE A 103 11.92 26.16 3.13
C ILE A 103 10.59 25.41 2.88
N ARG A 104 9.48 26.15 2.71
CA ARG A 104 8.15 25.57 2.44
C ARG A 104 8.01 24.92 1.07
N GLN A 105 8.74 25.40 0.06
CA GLN A 105 8.67 24.87 -1.31
C GLN A 105 9.39 23.52 -1.44
N VAL A 106 10.52 23.36 -0.74
CA VAL A 106 11.34 22.14 -0.79
C VAL A 106 10.85 21.10 0.22
N LEU A 107 10.30 21.54 1.36
CA LEU A 107 9.60 20.64 2.26
C LEU A 107 8.34 20.12 1.56
N PRO A 108 8.09 18.79 1.58
CA PRO A 108 6.81 18.27 1.11
C PRO A 108 5.69 18.98 1.87
N GLU A 109 4.65 19.44 1.15
CA GLU A 109 3.41 19.95 1.75
C GLU A 109 3.06 19.05 2.93
N SER A 110 3.05 19.65 4.13
CA SER A 110 3.08 18.92 5.40
C SER A 110 2.06 17.78 5.38
N GLY A 111 2.56 16.54 5.31
CA GLY A 111 1.67 15.41 5.06
C GLY A 111 2.28 14.03 4.93
N ALA A 112 3.61 13.82 4.90
CA ALA A 112 4.14 12.46 4.88
C ALA A 112 5.65 12.37 5.17
N SER A 113 6.08 12.57 6.42
CA SER A 113 7.11 11.74 7.07
C SER A 113 7.33 12.11 8.53
N GLY A 114 7.01 11.17 9.41
CA GLY A 114 7.93 10.77 10.48
C GLY A 114 8.28 11.77 11.59
N ARG A 115 7.30 12.25 12.36
CA ARG A 115 7.52 12.29 13.81
C ARG A 115 7.46 10.85 14.32
N GLY A 116 8.61 10.18 14.27
CA GLY A 116 8.83 8.93 14.97
C GLY A 116 8.75 9.20 16.46
N THR A 117 7.58 8.99 17.06
CA THR A 117 7.51 8.74 18.50
C THR A 117 8.23 7.42 18.72
N VAL A 118 9.43 7.51 19.27
CA VAL A 118 10.16 6.41 19.89
C VAL A 118 9.21 5.77 20.90
N GLY A 119 8.82 4.52 20.66
CA GLY A 119 7.99 3.74 21.59
C GLY A 119 6.71 3.16 20.99
N ALA A 120 6.83 2.15 20.13
CA ALA A 120 5.83 1.08 20.01
C ALA A 120 6.45 -0.08 19.20
N THR A 121 7.04 -1.03 19.92
CA THR A 121 7.39 -2.36 19.43
C THR A 121 6.11 -3.14 19.13
N GLY A 122 5.57 -2.93 17.93
CA GLY A 122 4.47 -3.72 17.37
C GLY A 122 4.46 -3.58 15.85
N PRO A 123 4.00 -4.59 15.09
CA PRO A 123 3.91 -4.48 13.64
C PRO A 123 3.06 -3.27 13.27
N ALA A 124 3.62 -2.36 12.46
CA ALA A 124 2.95 -1.13 12.06
C ALA A 124 1.55 -1.43 11.49
N LEU A 125 0.51 -0.90 12.13
CA LEU A 125 -0.87 -1.11 11.68
C LEU A 125 -1.02 -0.63 10.22
N PRO A 126 -1.75 -1.37 9.36
CA PRO A 126 -1.88 -1.03 7.94
C PRO A 126 -2.75 0.23 7.69
N TYR A 127 -3.24 0.89 8.73
CA TYR A 127 -4.14 2.05 8.64
C TYR A 127 -3.84 3.12 9.69
N ARG A 128 -4.21 4.37 9.38
CA ARG A 128 -4.29 5.51 10.30
C ARG A 128 -5.70 5.56 10.90
N PRO A 129 -5.86 5.49 12.24
CA PRO A 129 -7.15 5.73 12.89
C PRO A 129 -7.43 7.24 12.99
N TYR A 130 -8.71 7.59 12.88
CA TYR A 130 -9.31 8.91 13.06
C TYR A 130 -10.61 8.71 13.83
N TRP A 131 -11.13 9.77 14.45
CA TRP A 131 -12.41 9.73 15.15
C TRP A 131 -13.32 10.81 14.59
N THR A 132 -14.48 10.38 14.10
CA THR A 132 -15.56 11.29 13.74
C THR A 132 -16.00 12.11 14.93
N SER A 133 -16.71 13.19 14.63
CA SER A 133 -17.26 14.06 15.65
C SER A 133 -18.36 13.44 16.51
N GLY A 134 -18.99 12.35 16.05
CA GLY A 134 -19.87 11.47 16.82
C GLY A 134 -19.13 10.40 17.64
N GLY A 135 -17.79 10.37 17.60
CA GLY A 135 -16.95 9.43 18.36
C GLY A 135 -16.73 8.08 17.69
N LEU A 136 -17.18 7.90 16.45
CA LEU A 136 -16.95 6.66 15.69
C LEU A 136 -15.54 6.63 15.09
N GLU A 137 -14.88 5.47 15.20
CA GLU A 137 -13.54 5.25 14.65
C GLU A 137 -13.59 5.12 13.11
N VAL A 138 -12.74 5.87 12.42
CA VAL A 138 -12.50 5.80 10.98
C VAL A 138 -11.05 5.36 10.72
N ARG A 139 -10.86 4.40 9.82
CA ARG A 139 -9.55 3.83 9.48
C ARG A 139 -9.21 4.15 8.04
N VAL A 140 -8.07 4.79 7.81
CA VAL A 140 -7.60 5.16 6.46
C VAL A 140 -6.36 4.35 6.11
N GLY A 141 -6.41 3.62 5.00
CA GLY A 141 -5.28 2.81 4.54
C GLY A 141 -4.08 3.66 4.09
N ARG A 142 -2.87 3.21 4.41
CA ARG A 142 -1.60 3.92 4.08
C ARG A 142 -1.00 3.57 2.70
N GLY A 143 -1.78 2.96 1.81
CA GLY A 143 -1.34 2.56 0.46
C GLY A 143 -1.93 1.23 0.01
N SER A 144 -1.69 0.82 -1.23
CA SER A 144 -2.47 -0.27 -1.87
C SER A 144 -2.40 -1.63 -1.17
N LYS A 145 -1.24 -2.04 -0.65
CA LYS A 145 -1.10 -3.26 0.16
C LYS A 145 -1.83 -3.14 1.52
N ALA A 146 -1.80 -1.94 2.09
CA ALA A 146 -2.38 -1.63 3.38
C ALA A 146 -3.92 -1.52 3.28
N ASN A 147 -4.42 -0.99 2.17
CA ASN A 147 -5.84 -0.95 1.80
C ASN A 147 -6.45 -2.35 1.74
N ASP A 148 -5.76 -3.30 1.12
CA ASP A 148 -6.18 -4.71 1.09
C ASP A 148 -6.25 -5.31 2.50
N GLN A 149 -5.21 -5.10 3.30
CA GLN A 149 -5.18 -5.60 4.67
C GLN A 149 -6.30 -4.97 5.51
N LEU A 150 -6.48 -3.65 5.41
CA LEU A 150 -7.57 -2.93 6.08
C LEU A 150 -8.91 -3.56 5.71
N THR A 151 -9.25 -3.56 4.42
CA THR A 151 -10.56 -3.98 3.90
C THR A 151 -10.87 -5.44 4.19
N PHE A 152 -9.89 -6.33 4.03
CA PHE A 152 -10.14 -7.77 4.08
C PHE A 152 -9.79 -8.43 5.42
N LYS A 153 -8.87 -7.86 6.20
CA LYS A 153 -8.40 -8.47 7.47
C LYS A 153 -8.76 -7.66 8.73
N HIS A 154 -8.88 -6.34 8.65
CA HIS A 154 -9.07 -5.48 9.83
C HIS A 154 -10.47 -4.86 9.95
N CYS A 155 -11.41 -5.26 9.08
CA CYS A 155 -12.77 -4.72 9.05
C CYS A 155 -13.81 -5.82 9.23
N ALA A 156 -14.86 -5.51 9.99
CA ALA A 156 -16.02 -6.36 10.17
C ALA A 156 -16.93 -6.30 8.93
N PRO A 157 -17.78 -7.33 8.69
CA PRO A 157 -18.67 -7.36 7.53
C PRO A 157 -19.67 -6.19 7.45
N ASN A 158 -20.07 -5.63 8.59
CA ASN A 158 -21.04 -4.53 8.67
C ASN A 158 -20.40 -3.14 8.69
N ASP A 159 -19.07 -3.04 8.79
CA ASP A 159 -18.36 -1.77 8.69
C ASP A 159 -18.65 -1.11 7.34
N ILE A 160 -18.62 0.23 7.31
CA ILE A 160 -18.84 0.99 6.10
C ILE A 160 -17.51 1.25 5.43
N TRP A 161 -17.39 0.83 4.17
CA TRP A 161 -16.24 1.05 3.33
C TRP A 161 -16.52 2.22 2.39
N LEU A 162 -15.54 3.12 2.23
CA LEU A 162 -15.60 4.30 1.40
C LEU A 162 -14.33 4.44 0.53
N HIS A 163 -14.50 4.99 -0.68
CA HIS A 163 -13.40 5.31 -1.58
C HIS A 163 -13.81 6.37 -2.63
N ALA A 164 -12.87 7.23 -3.02
CA ALA A 164 -13.10 8.22 -4.07
C ALA A 164 -13.39 7.53 -5.43
N ARG A 165 -14.54 7.83 -6.02
CA ARG A 165 -14.99 7.21 -7.27
C ARG A 165 -14.12 7.68 -8.43
N HIS A 166 -13.71 6.73 -9.30
CA HIS A 166 -12.85 6.97 -10.47
C HIS A 166 -11.51 7.66 -10.18
N SER A 167 -11.05 7.66 -8.92
CA SER A 167 -9.79 8.29 -8.52
C SER A 167 -8.93 7.31 -7.72
N ALA A 168 -7.61 7.42 -7.84
CA ALA A 168 -6.71 6.65 -6.99
C ALA A 168 -6.70 7.25 -5.58
N GLY A 169 -6.98 6.45 -4.56
CA GLY A 169 -7.00 6.91 -3.18
C GLY A 169 -6.86 5.81 -2.13
N ALA A 170 -6.93 6.23 -0.87
CA ALA A 170 -6.97 5.30 0.26
C ALA A 170 -8.34 4.63 0.39
N HIS A 171 -8.35 3.38 0.86
CA HIS A 171 -9.59 2.78 1.35
C HIS A 171 -9.85 3.36 2.74
N VAL A 172 -11.07 3.84 2.95
CA VAL A 172 -11.51 4.38 4.24
C VAL A 172 -12.58 3.47 4.80
N VAL A 173 -12.50 3.16 6.09
CA VAL A 173 -13.49 2.33 6.76
C VAL A 173 -13.98 3.00 8.03
N LEU A 174 -15.27 3.33 8.06
CA LEU A 174 -15.98 3.76 9.26
C LEU A 174 -16.45 2.52 10.01
N ARG A 175 -15.99 2.38 11.26
CA ARG A 175 -16.34 1.28 12.14
C ARG A 175 -17.81 1.37 12.51
N TRP A 176 -18.57 0.34 12.17
CA TRP A 176 -20.01 0.35 12.33
C TRP A 176 -20.55 -1.04 12.60
N THR A 177 -21.26 -1.18 13.71
CA THR A 177 -21.78 -2.47 14.18
C THR A 177 -23.28 -2.63 13.93
N SER A 178 -24.01 -1.53 13.68
CA SER A 178 -25.46 -1.56 13.50
C SER A 178 -25.90 -1.95 12.08
N ALA A 179 -27.10 -2.52 11.99
CA ALA A 179 -27.76 -2.78 10.71
C ALA A 179 -28.39 -1.52 10.09
N ALA A 180 -28.53 -0.43 10.84
CA ALA A 180 -29.00 0.86 10.35
C ALA A 180 -27.93 1.58 9.52
N THR A 181 -28.35 2.61 8.79
CA THR A 181 -27.42 3.55 8.16
C THR A 181 -26.70 4.35 9.27
N PRO A 182 -25.38 4.57 9.18
CA PRO A 182 -24.71 5.48 10.10
C PRO A 182 -25.31 6.88 10.06
N PRO A 183 -25.13 7.69 11.11
CA PRO A 183 -25.51 9.10 11.06
C PRO A 183 -24.86 9.79 9.86
N ALA A 184 -25.63 10.64 9.17
CA ALA A 184 -25.17 11.29 7.94
C ALA A 184 -23.87 12.08 8.14
N ARG A 185 -23.74 12.74 9.30
CA ARG A 185 -22.55 13.48 9.71
C ARG A 185 -21.27 12.64 9.73
N ASP A 186 -21.29 11.50 10.41
CA ASP A 186 -20.11 10.62 10.53
C ASP A 186 -19.74 10.00 9.17
N LEU A 187 -20.75 9.73 8.34
CA LEU A 187 -20.56 9.25 6.98
C LEU A 187 -19.93 10.31 6.08
N GLU A 188 -20.37 11.56 6.17
CA GLU A 188 -19.81 12.71 5.45
C GLU A 188 -18.36 12.99 5.86
N GLU A 189 -18.04 12.92 7.15
CA GLU A 189 -16.67 13.09 7.64
C GLU A 189 -15.74 11.98 7.14
N ALA A 190 -16.20 10.73 7.17
CA ALA A 190 -15.45 9.61 6.61
C ALA A 190 -15.27 9.73 5.08
N ALA A 191 -16.28 10.26 4.38
CA ALA A 191 -16.19 10.51 2.94
C ALA A 191 -15.22 11.65 2.61
N ASN A 192 -15.20 12.71 3.41
CA ASN A 192 -14.21 13.77 3.30
C ASN A 192 -12.78 13.25 3.48
N LEU A 193 -12.54 12.35 4.46
CA LEU A 193 -11.25 11.69 4.60
C LEU A 193 -10.89 10.86 3.35
N ALA A 194 -11.86 10.17 2.74
CA ALA A 194 -11.61 9.43 1.50
C ALA A 194 -11.25 10.37 0.33
N ALA A 195 -11.89 11.54 0.24
CA ALA A 195 -11.61 12.54 -0.77
C ALA A 195 -10.22 13.19 -0.57
N LEU A 196 -9.88 13.60 0.66
CA LEU A 196 -8.59 14.20 1.04
C LEU A 196 -7.41 13.25 0.80
N HIS A 197 -7.60 11.95 1.07
CA HIS A 197 -6.60 10.91 0.82
C HIS A 197 -6.68 10.31 -0.59
N SER A 198 -7.23 11.06 -1.56
CA SER A 198 -7.28 10.70 -2.98
C SER A 198 -6.57 11.73 -3.85
N LYS A 199 -6.32 11.37 -5.11
CA LYS A 199 -5.83 12.34 -6.12
C LYS A 199 -6.83 13.45 -6.43
N ALA A 200 -8.10 13.33 -6.02
CA ALA A 200 -9.14 14.33 -6.25
C ALA A 200 -9.23 15.39 -5.14
N ARG A 201 -8.27 15.44 -4.20
CA ARG A 201 -8.26 16.36 -3.04
C ARG A 201 -8.39 17.85 -3.37
N THR A 202 -8.05 18.28 -4.59
CA THR A 202 -8.14 19.68 -5.04
C THR A 202 -9.43 20.00 -5.79
N SER A 203 -10.32 19.03 -6.01
CA SER A 203 -11.59 19.24 -6.70
C SER A 203 -12.64 19.81 -5.75
N GLY A 204 -13.43 20.78 -6.21
CA GLY A 204 -14.48 21.41 -5.39
C GLY A 204 -15.62 20.48 -4.98
N SER A 205 -15.79 19.35 -5.68
CA SER A 205 -16.73 18.28 -5.34
C SER A 205 -16.14 16.94 -5.80
N VAL A 206 -16.03 15.98 -4.88
CA VAL A 206 -15.49 14.65 -5.12
C VAL A 206 -16.59 13.62 -4.89
N PRO A 207 -16.91 12.78 -5.90
CA PRO A 207 -17.80 11.64 -5.70
C PRO A 207 -17.07 10.57 -4.90
N VAL A 208 -17.66 10.13 -3.79
CA VAL A 208 -17.16 9.08 -2.92
C VAL A 208 -18.17 7.95 -2.87
N ASP A 209 -17.76 6.76 -3.30
CA ASP A 209 -18.58 5.57 -3.21
C ASP A 209 -18.48 4.98 -1.81
N TRP A 210 -19.61 4.62 -1.23
CA TRP A 210 -19.69 3.92 0.03
C TRP A 210 -20.61 2.71 -0.05
N THR A 211 -20.24 1.65 0.67
CA THR A 211 -21.03 0.43 0.81
C THR A 211 -20.64 -0.27 2.11
N ARG A 212 -21.33 -1.35 2.47
CA ARG A 212 -20.87 -2.20 3.57
C ARG A 212 -19.72 -3.06 3.11
N ARG A 213 -18.73 -3.30 3.97
CA ARG A 213 -17.56 -4.14 3.66
C ARG A 213 -17.95 -5.51 3.09
N LYS A 214 -19.04 -6.13 3.56
CA LYS A 214 -19.54 -7.43 3.04
C LYS A 214 -19.89 -7.42 1.54
N TYR A 215 -20.17 -6.25 0.97
CA TYR A 215 -20.45 -6.07 -0.46
C TYR A 215 -19.21 -5.66 -1.26
N VAL A 216 -18.04 -5.60 -0.62
CA VAL A 216 -16.75 -5.35 -1.26
C VAL A 216 -16.05 -6.68 -1.51
N ARG A 217 -15.72 -6.97 -2.77
CA ARG A 217 -15.06 -8.21 -3.19
C ARG A 217 -13.74 -7.92 -3.87
N LYS A 218 -12.76 -8.81 -3.68
CA LYS A 218 -11.51 -8.78 -4.44
C LYS A 218 -11.59 -9.75 -5.63
N PRO A 219 -11.52 -9.29 -6.88
CA PRO A 219 -11.45 -10.19 -8.02
C PRO A 219 -10.19 -11.07 -7.96
N ARG A 220 -10.31 -12.33 -8.43
CA ARG A 220 -9.15 -13.25 -8.44
C ARG A 220 -8.04 -12.67 -9.31
N LYS A 221 -6.81 -12.70 -8.80
CA LYS A 221 -5.59 -12.17 -9.47
C LYS A 221 -5.54 -10.64 -9.68
N ALA A 222 -6.47 -9.87 -9.11
CA ALA A 222 -6.41 -8.42 -9.22
C ALA A 222 -5.23 -7.82 -8.42
N PRO A 223 -4.63 -6.70 -8.90
CA PRO A 223 -3.60 -5.97 -8.17
C PRO A 223 -4.05 -5.56 -6.77
N ALA A 224 -3.08 -5.29 -5.88
CA ALA A 224 -3.39 -4.82 -4.53
C ALA A 224 -4.14 -3.48 -4.58
N GLY A 225 -5.18 -3.32 -3.75
CA GLY A 225 -6.06 -2.17 -3.74
C GLY A 225 -7.22 -2.24 -4.74
N SER A 226 -7.26 -3.22 -5.64
CA SER A 226 -8.38 -3.37 -6.59
C SER A 226 -9.56 -4.09 -5.94
N VAL A 227 -10.73 -3.45 -5.96
CA VAL A 227 -11.97 -3.99 -5.41
C VAL A 227 -13.13 -3.85 -6.38
N GLN A 228 -14.06 -4.79 -6.31
CA GLN A 228 -15.34 -4.75 -6.97
C GLN A 228 -16.42 -4.48 -5.92
N LEU A 229 -17.25 -3.48 -6.18
CA LEU A 229 -18.30 -3.03 -5.27
C LEU A 229 -19.64 -3.57 -5.74
N ASP A 230 -20.45 -4.02 -4.80
CA ASP A 230 -21.86 -4.30 -4.97
C ASP A 230 -22.67 -3.36 -4.06
N ARG A 231 -23.88 -2.99 -4.51
CA ARG A 231 -24.83 -2.12 -3.78
C ARG A 231 -24.21 -0.79 -3.28
N ALA A 232 -23.28 -0.23 -4.05
CA ALA A 232 -22.64 1.03 -3.72
C ALA A 232 -23.59 2.22 -3.88
N ARG A 233 -23.45 3.20 -2.99
CA ARG A 233 -24.08 4.51 -3.09
C ARG A 233 -22.98 5.56 -3.22
N THR A 234 -23.23 6.61 -3.98
CA THR A 234 -22.27 7.70 -4.15
C THR A 234 -22.72 8.89 -3.30
N LEU A 235 -21.78 9.47 -2.55
CA LEU A 235 -21.93 10.72 -1.81
C LEU A 235 -21.00 11.76 -2.43
N PHE A 236 -21.46 12.99 -2.60
CA PHE A 236 -20.63 14.08 -3.10
C PHE A 236 -20.15 14.91 -1.92
N VAL A 237 -18.83 15.09 -1.80
CA VAL A 237 -18.23 15.86 -0.70
C VAL A 237 -17.24 16.89 -1.23
N ALA A 238 -17.21 18.05 -0.60
CA ALA A 238 -16.19 19.08 -0.86
C ALA A 238 -15.03 18.85 0.14
N PRO A 239 -13.81 18.51 -0.33
CA PRO A 239 -12.69 18.24 0.55
C PRO A 239 -12.36 19.48 1.40
N ASP A 240 -12.50 19.35 2.72
CA ASP A 240 -12.17 20.41 3.68
C ASP A 240 -10.86 20.04 4.41
N PRO A 241 -9.72 20.68 4.09
CA PRO A 241 -8.45 20.41 4.76
C PRO A 241 -8.50 20.66 6.27
N SER A 242 -9.31 21.62 6.74
CA SER A 242 -9.45 21.95 8.17
C SER A 242 -10.11 20.82 8.97
N LEU A 243 -10.82 19.91 8.29
CA LEU A 243 -11.39 18.72 8.92
C LEU A 243 -10.30 17.73 9.33
N LEU A 244 -9.19 17.64 8.56
CA LEU A 244 -8.11 16.71 8.88
C LEU A 244 -7.46 17.05 10.22
N ASP A 245 -7.22 18.34 10.47
CA ASP A 245 -6.63 18.84 11.70
C ASP A 245 -7.56 18.60 12.90
N ARG A 246 -8.85 18.94 12.74
CA ARG A 246 -9.88 18.72 13.77
C ARG A 246 -10.04 17.25 14.19
N LEU A 247 -9.90 16.32 13.26
CA LEU A 247 -10.03 14.88 13.53
C LEU A 247 -8.72 14.26 14.04
N MET A 248 -7.56 14.89 13.76
CA MET A 248 -6.25 14.51 14.33
C MET A 248 -6.12 14.94 15.79
N ASP A 249 -6.56 16.15 16.13
CA ASP A 249 -6.43 16.73 17.47
C ASP A 249 -7.27 15.98 18.52
N ARG A 250 -8.42 15.41 18.13
CA ARG A 250 -9.25 14.59 19.04
C ARG A 250 -8.60 13.30 19.53
N LYS A 251 -7.49 12.86 18.92
CA LYS A 251 -6.65 11.78 19.45
C LYS A 251 -5.96 12.19 20.78
N ALA A 252 -5.78 13.48 21.02
CA ALA A 252 -5.12 13.98 22.24
C ALA A 252 -6.04 14.06 23.46
N GLU A 253 -7.37 13.98 23.26
CA GLU A 253 -8.38 14.16 24.32
C GLU A 253 -9.10 12.87 24.73
N SER A 254 -8.73 11.70 24.17
CA SER A 254 -9.32 10.38 24.48
C SER A 254 -8.29 9.37 24.96
#